data_AF-Q1PQ90-F1
#
_entry.id   AF-Q1PQ90-F1
#
_cell.length_a   1.000
_cell.length_b   1.000
_cell.length_c   1.000
_cell.angle_alpha   90.00
_cell.angle_beta   90.00
_cell.angle_gamma   90.00
#
_symmetry.space_group_name_H-M   'P 1'
#
loop_
_entity.id
_entity.type
_entity.pdbx_description
1 polymer ?
#
loop_
_entity_poly.entity_id
_entity_poly.type
_entity_poly.pdbx_seq_one_letter_code
_entity_poly.pdbx_strand_id
1 'polypeptide(L)'
;WIHSLAHIYNTYVGHVNAFATEFKPDDHEGKNNRFNSWRPQLLHDLEALVAFTARPPETSYERSFRRRFDLHIKSTLEVLRTRPYPEAWEKLKQLYHMLQANMIRGTAMTLKMQTVSPVLCDIGRMRISMPGLDEQDGYGAGDQESDQVHIESVEATVYILPTKTKPKKVAFYGSNGQRYTFLFKGLEDLHLDERIMQFLSISNAIMACRRDQPRPQGCAATYYRAHHYSVIPLGPQSGLISWVDGVTPLFALYKKWQQRQPAIAPGGGGGGGAPSHRFTDLFYNKLTPLLAKSGLSVNDPRRQWPIAALRQVLS
;
A
#
# COMPACT_ATOMS: atom_id res chain seq x y z
N TRP A 1 -8.39 -11.64 -5.65
CA TRP A 1 -7.98 -12.41 -6.85
C TRP A 1 -6.49 -12.35 -7.12
N ILE A 2 -5.91 -11.29 -7.70
CA ILE A 2 -4.49 -11.30 -8.11
C ILE A 2 -3.53 -11.61 -6.96
N HIS A 3 -3.59 -10.86 -5.86
CA HIS A 3 -2.73 -11.09 -4.69
C HIS A 3 -2.98 -12.46 -4.04
N SER A 4 -4.25 -12.81 -3.83
CA SER A 4 -4.64 -14.10 -3.23
C SER A 4 -4.18 -15.28 -4.07
N LEU A 5 -4.37 -15.24 -5.39
CA LEU A 5 -3.93 -16.29 -6.30
C LEU A 5 -2.41 -16.35 -6.41
N ALA A 6 -1.71 -15.22 -6.34
CA ALA A 6 -0.25 -15.21 -6.26
C ALA A 6 0.25 -15.88 -4.98
N HIS A 7 -0.42 -15.64 -3.85
CA HIS A 7 -0.10 -16.32 -2.60
C HIS A 7 -0.31 -17.84 -2.74
N ILE A 8 -1.48 -18.28 -3.21
CA ILE A 8 -1.77 -19.70 -3.46
C ILE A 8 -0.71 -20.29 -4.41
N TYR A 9 -0.50 -19.70 -5.59
CA TYR A 9 0.47 -20.19 -6.56
C TYR A 9 1.88 -20.31 -5.98
N ASN A 10 2.36 -19.31 -5.25
CA ASN A 10 3.70 -19.31 -4.67
C ASN A 10 3.86 -20.36 -3.55
N THR A 11 2.80 -20.65 -2.80
CA THR A 11 2.79 -21.74 -1.81
C THR A 11 3.01 -23.09 -2.48
N TYR A 12 2.33 -23.37 -3.59
CA TYR A 12 2.36 -24.69 -4.23
C TYR A 12 3.44 -24.86 -5.31
N VAL A 13 3.92 -23.78 -5.94
CA VAL A 13 4.96 -23.87 -6.97
C VAL A 13 6.27 -24.43 -6.42
N GLY A 14 6.58 -24.16 -5.14
CA GLY A 14 7.73 -24.75 -4.46
C GLY A 14 7.65 -26.27 -4.40
N HIS A 15 6.47 -26.82 -4.10
CA HIS A 15 6.23 -28.27 -4.10
C HIS A 15 6.39 -28.88 -5.49
N VAL A 16 5.89 -28.21 -6.53
CA VAL A 16 6.01 -28.69 -7.91
C VAL A 16 7.45 -28.62 -8.41
N ASN A 17 8.20 -27.58 -8.03
CA ASN A 17 9.61 -27.45 -8.38
C ASN A 17 10.46 -28.56 -7.76
N ALA A 18 10.10 -29.03 -6.55
CA ALA A 18 10.77 -30.16 -5.90
C ALA A 18 10.61 -31.49 -6.68
N PHE A 19 9.61 -31.61 -7.57
CA PHE A 19 9.45 -32.82 -8.37
C PHE A 19 10.64 -33.09 -9.30
N ALA A 20 11.36 -32.05 -9.71
CA ALA A 20 12.55 -32.20 -10.56
C ALA A 20 13.71 -32.90 -9.83
N THR A 21 13.74 -32.80 -8.49
CA THR A 21 14.75 -33.46 -7.65
C THR A 21 14.26 -34.78 -7.05
N GLU A 22 12.95 -34.88 -6.77
CA GLU A 22 12.35 -36.05 -6.09
C GLU A 22 12.03 -37.21 -7.05
N PHE A 23 11.74 -36.93 -8.32
CA PHE A 23 11.26 -37.92 -9.27
C PHE A 23 12.05 -37.89 -10.58
N LYS A 24 12.16 -39.05 -11.24
CA LYS A 24 12.70 -39.11 -12.61
C LYS A 24 11.78 -38.32 -13.57
N PRO A 25 12.30 -37.82 -14.71
CA PRO A 25 11.50 -37.10 -15.70
C PRO A 25 10.23 -37.85 -16.12
N ASP A 26 10.35 -39.16 -16.35
CA ASP A 26 9.28 -40.02 -16.89
C ASP A 26 8.38 -40.64 -15.80
N ASP A 27 8.64 -40.36 -14.52
CA ASP A 27 7.83 -40.86 -13.41
C ASP A 27 6.55 -40.02 -13.24
N HIS A 28 5.60 -40.24 -14.14
CA HIS A 28 4.32 -39.54 -14.15
C HIS A 28 3.42 -39.97 -12.97
N GLU A 29 3.49 -41.23 -12.57
CA GLU A 29 2.65 -41.78 -11.50
C GLU A 29 3.09 -41.28 -10.12
N GLY A 30 4.39 -41.29 -9.82
CA GLY A 30 4.94 -40.76 -8.58
C GLY A 30 4.63 -39.27 -8.41
N LYS A 31 4.81 -38.48 -9.47
CA LYS A 31 4.46 -37.04 -9.48
C LYS A 31 2.96 -36.81 -9.26
N ASN A 32 2.11 -37.61 -9.91
CA ASN A 32 0.66 -37.51 -9.73
C ASN A 32 0.22 -37.90 -8.32
N ASN A 33 0.79 -38.96 -7.74
CA ASN A 33 0.51 -39.38 -6.37
C ASN A 33 0.93 -38.31 -5.35
N ARG A 34 2.12 -37.72 -5.56
CA ARG A 34 2.60 -36.60 -4.74
C ARG A 34 1.72 -35.37 -4.90
N PHE A 35 1.31 -35.03 -6.12
CA PHE A 35 0.36 -33.93 -6.38
C PHE A 35 -0.97 -34.16 -5.63
N ASN A 36 -1.52 -35.36 -5.72
CA ASN A 36 -2.79 -35.71 -5.06
C ASN A 36 -2.72 -35.66 -3.52
N SER A 37 -1.52 -35.76 -2.91
CA SER A 37 -1.41 -35.66 -1.45
C SER A 37 -1.73 -34.27 -0.91
N TRP A 38 -1.48 -33.21 -1.69
CA TRP A 38 -1.74 -31.82 -1.29
C TRP A 38 -2.79 -31.11 -2.16
N ARG A 39 -3.24 -31.75 -3.25
CA ARG A 39 -4.35 -31.27 -4.10
C ARG A 39 -5.63 -30.88 -3.34
N PRO A 40 -6.08 -31.63 -2.30
CA PRO A 40 -7.28 -31.23 -1.56
C PRO A 40 -7.15 -29.86 -0.89
N GLN A 41 -5.98 -29.55 -0.32
CA GLN A 41 -5.73 -28.23 0.28
C GLN A 41 -5.67 -27.13 -0.78
N LEU A 42 -5.00 -27.38 -1.91
CA LEU A 42 -4.98 -26.44 -3.03
C LEU A 42 -6.40 -26.12 -3.55
N LEU A 43 -7.25 -27.14 -3.69
CA LEU A 43 -8.65 -26.98 -4.07
C LEU A 43 -9.40 -26.14 -3.03
N HIS A 44 -9.24 -26.45 -1.75
CA HIS A 44 -9.88 -25.70 -0.67
C HIS A 44 -9.49 -24.21 -0.68
N ASP A 45 -8.20 -23.90 -0.84
CA ASP A 45 -7.71 -22.52 -0.88
C ASP A 45 -8.29 -21.74 -2.08
N LEU A 46 -8.37 -22.39 -3.24
CA LEU A 46 -8.95 -21.77 -4.44
C LEU A 46 -10.47 -21.63 -4.32
N GLU A 47 -11.17 -22.61 -3.76
CA GLU A 47 -12.61 -22.56 -3.51
C GLU A 47 -12.98 -21.49 -2.48
N ALA A 48 -12.18 -21.31 -1.43
CA ALA A 48 -12.36 -20.23 -0.46
C ALA A 48 -12.27 -18.86 -1.14
N LEU A 49 -11.33 -18.68 -2.08
CA LEU A 49 -11.21 -17.44 -2.86
C LEU A 49 -12.42 -17.23 -3.79
N VAL A 50 -12.97 -18.30 -4.36
CA VAL A 50 -14.18 -18.24 -5.19
C VAL A 50 -15.39 -17.88 -4.35
N ALA A 51 -15.57 -18.55 -3.22
CA ALA A 51 -16.66 -18.31 -2.27
C ALA A 51 -16.65 -16.85 -1.78
N PHE A 52 -15.47 -16.31 -1.45
CA PHE A 52 -15.30 -14.91 -1.06
C PHE A 52 -15.78 -13.92 -2.13
N THR A 53 -15.75 -14.30 -3.41
CA THR A 53 -16.19 -13.45 -4.52
C THR A 53 -17.50 -13.90 -5.17
N ALA A 54 -18.25 -14.78 -4.49
CA ALA A 54 -19.52 -15.32 -4.97
C ALA A 54 -20.67 -14.30 -4.94
N ARG A 55 -20.56 -13.24 -4.12
CA ARG A 55 -21.57 -12.17 -4.02
C ARG A 55 -21.92 -11.57 -5.39
N PRO A 56 -23.21 -11.26 -5.68
CA PRO A 56 -23.60 -10.71 -6.98
C PRO A 56 -22.83 -9.41 -7.29
N PRO A 57 -22.50 -9.14 -8.57
CA PRO A 57 -21.67 -8.01 -8.93
C PRO A 57 -22.49 -6.71 -8.88
N GLU A 58 -22.14 -5.81 -7.98
CA GLU A 58 -22.82 -4.53 -7.76
C GLU A 58 -22.28 -3.44 -8.69
N THR A 59 -20.97 -3.49 -8.98
CA THR A 59 -20.28 -2.46 -9.77
C THR A 59 -20.07 -2.88 -11.22
N SER A 60 -19.88 -1.89 -12.10
CA SER A 60 -19.52 -2.16 -13.50
C SER A 60 -18.18 -2.89 -13.62
N TYR A 61 -17.24 -2.60 -12.72
CA TYR A 61 -15.96 -3.30 -12.62
C TYR A 61 -16.13 -4.77 -12.24
N GLU A 62 -16.95 -5.08 -11.24
CA GLU A 62 -17.25 -6.46 -10.84
C GLU A 62 -17.94 -7.24 -11.96
N ARG A 63 -18.90 -6.62 -12.66
CA ARG A 63 -19.58 -7.22 -13.83
C ARG A 63 -18.59 -7.53 -14.95
N SER A 64 -17.70 -6.59 -15.27
CA SER A 64 -16.66 -6.76 -16.29
C SER A 64 -15.66 -7.87 -15.92
N PHE A 65 -15.24 -7.91 -14.65
CA PHE A 65 -14.36 -8.96 -14.13
C PHE A 65 -14.98 -10.35 -14.30
N ARG A 66 -16.23 -10.53 -13.86
CA ARG A 66 -16.95 -11.81 -13.99
C ARG A 66 -17.08 -12.24 -15.44
N ARG A 67 -17.53 -11.34 -16.32
CA ARG A 67 -17.67 -11.61 -17.76
C ARG A 67 -16.36 -12.10 -18.39
N ARG A 68 -15.22 -11.59 -17.93
CA ARG A 68 -13.90 -11.93 -18.47
C ARG A 68 -13.29 -13.19 -17.88
N PHE A 69 -13.47 -13.42 -16.57
CA PHE A 69 -12.69 -14.44 -15.84
C PHE A 69 -13.50 -15.59 -15.25
N ASP A 70 -14.83 -15.49 -15.10
CA ASP A 70 -15.62 -16.56 -14.46
C ASP A 70 -15.51 -17.91 -15.19
N LEU A 71 -15.57 -17.89 -16.53
CA LEU A 71 -15.41 -19.11 -17.33
C LEU A 71 -14.04 -19.75 -17.12
N HIS A 72 -12.99 -18.93 -17.04
CA HIS A 72 -11.62 -19.41 -16.81
C HIS A 72 -11.47 -19.98 -15.40
N ILE A 73 -12.01 -19.31 -14.38
CA ILE A 73 -11.97 -19.76 -12.98
C ILE A 73 -12.73 -21.09 -12.82
N LYS A 74 -13.94 -21.18 -13.36
CA LYS A 74 -14.75 -22.42 -13.31
C LYS A 74 -14.07 -23.56 -14.04
N SER A 75 -13.53 -23.31 -15.24
CA SER A 75 -12.77 -24.30 -16.00
C SER A 75 -11.54 -24.78 -15.24
N THR A 76 -10.80 -23.89 -14.57
CA THR A 76 -9.63 -24.26 -13.78
C THR A 76 -10.00 -25.11 -12.57
N LEU A 77 -11.07 -24.77 -11.83
CA LEU A 77 -11.56 -25.60 -10.72
C LEU A 77 -11.95 -27.01 -11.19
N GLU A 78 -12.68 -27.11 -12.30
CA GLU A 78 -13.14 -28.40 -12.81
C GLU A 78 -11.96 -29.31 -13.21
N VAL A 79 -10.98 -28.74 -13.92
CA VAL A 79 -9.76 -29.44 -14.31
C VAL A 79 -8.95 -29.83 -13.06
N LEU A 80 -8.85 -28.94 -12.06
CA LEU A 80 -8.22 -29.24 -10.78
C LEU A 80 -8.94 -30.31 -9.96
N ARG A 81 -10.22 -30.61 -10.21
CA ARG A 81 -10.94 -31.72 -9.54
C ARG A 81 -10.84 -33.05 -10.28
N THR A 82 -10.77 -33.02 -11.61
CA THR A 82 -10.94 -34.22 -12.44
C THR A 82 -9.67 -34.72 -13.10
N ARG A 83 -8.73 -33.83 -13.48
CA ARG A 83 -7.55 -34.21 -14.27
C ARG A 83 -6.34 -34.54 -13.40
N PRO A 84 -5.43 -35.42 -13.85
CA PRO A 84 -4.18 -35.69 -13.16
C PRO A 84 -3.13 -34.59 -13.39
N TYR A 85 -2.01 -34.70 -12.68
CA TYR A 85 -0.79 -33.95 -13.03
C TYR A 85 -0.22 -34.45 -14.38
N PRO A 86 0.34 -33.57 -15.25
CA PRO A 86 0.58 -32.13 -15.07
C PRO A 86 -0.57 -31.22 -15.51
N GLU A 87 -1.59 -31.75 -16.19
CA GLU A 87 -2.69 -30.96 -16.79
C GLU A 87 -3.39 -30.05 -15.77
N ALA A 88 -3.68 -30.59 -14.58
CA ALA A 88 -4.32 -29.83 -13.50
C ALA A 88 -3.49 -28.62 -13.06
N TRP A 89 -2.18 -28.81 -12.91
CA TRP A 89 -1.26 -27.75 -12.50
C TRP A 89 -1.07 -26.70 -13.61
N GLU A 90 -0.91 -27.13 -14.85
CA GLU A 90 -0.74 -26.21 -15.98
C GLU A 90 -1.98 -25.32 -16.17
N LYS A 91 -3.18 -25.85 -15.94
CA LYS A 91 -4.41 -25.04 -15.99
C LYS A 91 -4.47 -23.96 -14.90
N LEU A 92 -4.00 -24.27 -13.69
CA LEU A 92 -3.87 -23.27 -12.61
C LEU A 92 -2.83 -22.21 -12.96
N LYS A 93 -1.68 -22.63 -13.46
CA LYS A 93 -0.59 -21.75 -13.90
C LYS A 93 -1.02 -20.81 -15.03
N GLN A 94 -1.80 -21.31 -15.99
CA GLN A 94 -2.41 -20.48 -17.04
C GLN A 94 -3.35 -19.41 -16.45
N LEU A 95 -4.22 -19.76 -15.51
CA LEU A 95 -5.10 -18.80 -14.84
C LEU A 95 -4.29 -17.73 -14.08
N TYR A 96 -3.24 -18.14 -13.37
CA TYR A 96 -2.32 -17.25 -12.67
C TYR A 96 -1.66 -16.24 -13.62
N HIS A 97 -1.03 -16.71 -14.70
CA HIS A 97 -0.38 -15.83 -15.67
C HIS A 97 -1.38 -14.92 -16.40
N MET A 98 -2.58 -15.42 -16.71
CA MET A 98 -3.65 -14.62 -17.30
C MET A 98 -4.03 -13.43 -16.41
N LEU A 99 -4.22 -13.66 -15.11
CA LEU A 99 -4.57 -12.60 -14.16
C LEU A 99 -3.40 -11.63 -13.91
N GLN A 100 -2.16 -12.13 -13.84
CA GLN A 100 -0.96 -11.30 -13.69
C GLN A 100 -0.72 -10.41 -14.91
N ALA A 101 -0.82 -10.94 -16.13
CA ALA A 101 -0.61 -10.16 -17.36
C ALA A 101 -1.63 -9.02 -17.52
N ASN A 102 -2.86 -9.22 -17.02
CA ASN A 102 -3.88 -8.18 -17.03
C ASN A 102 -3.69 -7.10 -15.94
N MET A 103 -2.91 -7.39 -14.88
CA MET A 103 -2.52 -6.38 -13.89
C MET A 103 -1.63 -5.29 -14.50
N ILE A 104 -0.72 -5.66 -15.40
CA ILE A 104 0.26 -4.75 -16.00
C ILE A 104 -0.43 -3.74 -16.94
N ARG A 105 -1.53 -4.15 -17.60
CA ARG A 105 -2.34 -3.28 -18.46
C ARG A 105 -3.27 -2.33 -17.70
N GLY A 106 -3.51 -2.58 -16.42
CA GLY A 106 -4.42 -1.81 -15.55
C GLY A 106 -3.72 -0.75 -14.68
N THR A 107 -2.62 -0.16 -15.15
CA THR A 107 -1.79 0.85 -14.45
C THR A 107 -2.42 2.23 -14.32
N ALA A 108 -3.73 2.36 -14.52
CA ALA A 108 -4.42 3.63 -14.30
C ALA A 108 -4.22 4.07 -12.83
N MET A 109 -3.52 5.19 -12.64
CA MET A 109 -3.32 5.82 -11.32
C MET A 109 -4.56 6.64 -10.91
N THR A 110 -5.62 6.58 -11.69
CA THR A 110 -6.88 7.30 -11.51
C THR A 110 -8.05 6.36 -11.77
N LEU A 111 -9.04 6.37 -10.89
CA LEU A 111 -10.30 5.66 -11.03
C LEU A 111 -11.45 6.66 -11.01
N LYS A 112 -12.54 6.34 -11.72
CA LYS A 112 -13.79 7.09 -11.65
C LYS A 112 -14.66 6.51 -10.54
N MET A 113 -15.18 7.36 -9.65
CA MET A 113 -16.05 6.95 -8.55
C MET A 113 -17.26 6.18 -9.08
N GLN A 114 -17.92 6.64 -10.16
CA GLN A 114 -19.05 5.93 -10.79
C GLN A 114 -18.75 4.46 -11.13
N THR A 115 -17.50 4.16 -11.51
CA THR A 115 -17.10 2.79 -11.87
C THR A 115 -16.85 1.92 -10.63
N VAL A 116 -16.36 2.52 -9.55
CA VAL A 116 -15.94 1.84 -8.32
C VAL A 116 -17.07 1.74 -7.30
N SER A 117 -17.81 2.83 -7.09
CA SER A 117 -18.98 2.91 -6.22
C SER A 117 -19.96 3.94 -6.81
N PRO A 118 -20.95 3.50 -7.62
CA PRO A 118 -21.99 4.39 -8.12
C PRO A 118 -22.80 5.00 -6.96
N VAL A 119 -23.05 4.23 -5.90
CA VAL A 119 -23.73 4.70 -4.70
C VAL A 119 -23.05 5.92 -4.10
N LEU A 120 -21.72 5.88 -3.90
CA LEU A 120 -20.98 7.03 -3.36
C LEU A 120 -20.83 8.19 -4.34
N CYS A 121 -20.89 7.92 -5.65
CA CYS A 121 -20.84 8.98 -6.65
C CYS A 121 -22.16 9.77 -6.70
N ASP A 122 -23.27 9.05 -6.54
CA ASP A 122 -24.63 9.59 -6.59
C ASP A 122 -25.14 9.99 -5.19
N ILE A 123 -24.36 9.75 -4.14
CA ILE A 123 -24.65 10.20 -2.78
C ILE A 123 -24.50 11.73 -2.76
N GLY A 124 -25.64 12.41 -2.91
CA GLY A 124 -25.71 13.87 -2.75
C GLY A 124 -25.55 14.27 -1.29
N ARG A 125 -26.14 15.40 -0.93
CA ARG A 125 -26.05 15.96 0.41
C ARG A 125 -26.46 14.97 1.51
N MET A 126 -25.51 14.61 2.36
CA MET A 126 -25.70 13.69 3.47
C MET A 126 -25.93 14.47 4.76
N ARG A 127 -26.63 13.85 5.73
CA ARG A 127 -26.69 14.34 7.12
C ARG A 127 -25.58 13.75 8.01
N ILE A 128 -24.59 13.10 7.39
CA ILE A 128 -23.46 12.50 8.08
C ILE A 128 -22.37 13.56 8.22
N SER A 129 -21.85 13.71 9.44
CA SER A 129 -20.75 14.62 9.76
C SER A 129 -19.46 14.24 9.04
N MET A 130 -18.64 15.24 8.72
CA MET A 130 -17.37 15.04 8.04
C MET A 130 -16.41 14.26 8.95
N PRO A 131 -15.87 13.11 8.48
CA PRO A 131 -15.02 12.28 9.31
C PRO A 131 -13.78 13.02 9.81
N GLY A 132 -13.48 12.87 11.10
CA GLY A 132 -12.25 13.39 11.69
C GLY A 132 -12.24 14.89 11.99
N LEU A 133 -13.40 15.58 11.87
CA LEU A 133 -13.58 16.96 12.34
C LEU A 133 -14.15 17.07 13.75
N ASP A 134 -14.63 15.96 14.33
CA ASP A 134 -15.22 15.99 15.66
C ASP A 134 -14.14 16.33 16.71
N GLU A 135 -14.29 17.52 17.31
CA GLU A 135 -13.64 18.04 18.52
C GLU A 135 -12.13 18.40 18.48
N GLN A 136 -11.58 18.91 17.38
CA GLN A 136 -10.21 19.47 17.43
C GLN A 136 -10.09 20.89 17.99
N ASP A 137 -11.18 21.64 18.16
CA ASP A 137 -11.13 23.04 18.67
C ASP A 137 -12.13 23.35 19.81
N GLY A 138 -12.67 22.32 20.48
CA GLY A 138 -13.65 22.42 21.56
C GLY A 138 -13.10 22.89 22.92
N TYR A 139 -12.43 24.04 22.97
CA TYR A 139 -12.27 24.83 24.22
C TYR A 139 -13.22 26.05 24.24
N GLY A 140 -14.32 26.00 23.48
CA GLY A 140 -15.38 26.99 23.51
C GLY A 140 -16.71 26.32 23.82
N ALA A 141 -17.19 26.47 25.06
CA ALA A 141 -18.59 26.24 25.39
C ALA A 141 -19.43 27.34 24.70
N GLY A 142 -19.90 27.07 23.49
CA GLY A 142 -20.82 27.93 22.74
C GLY A 142 -21.53 27.12 21.65
N ASP A 143 -22.87 27.09 21.71
CA ASP A 143 -23.85 26.50 20.78
C ASP A 143 -23.35 25.50 19.72
N GLN A 144 -23.35 24.23 20.10
CA GLN A 144 -22.74 23.08 19.42
C GLN A 144 -23.47 22.53 18.17
N GLU A 145 -24.56 23.12 17.68
CA GLU A 145 -25.25 22.62 16.47
C GLU A 145 -24.98 23.41 15.19
N SER A 146 -24.45 24.64 15.27
CA SER A 146 -24.38 25.52 14.09
C SER A 146 -23.14 25.33 13.20
N ASP A 147 -22.10 24.63 13.67
CA ASP A 147 -20.80 24.54 12.98
C ASP A 147 -20.41 23.10 12.55
N GLN A 148 -21.35 22.14 12.64
CA GLN A 148 -21.06 20.78 12.21
C GLN A 148 -21.02 20.69 10.68
N VAL A 149 -19.84 20.42 10.14
CA VAL A 149 -19.66 20.22 8.70
C VAL A 149 -20.15 18.82 8.34
N HIS A 150 -21.12 18.73 7.43
CA HIS A 150 -21.62 17.46 6.90
C HIS A 150 -21.03 17.17 5.52
N ILE A 151 -21.06 15.90 5.09
CA ILE A 151 -20.66 15.51 3.74
C ILE A 151 -21.71 16.00 2.74
N GLU A 152 -21.33 16.93 1.88
CA GLU A 152 -22.17 17.44 0.79
C GLU A 152 -22.09 16.56 -0.46
N SER A 153 -20.88 16.11 -0.83
CA SER A 153 -20.65 15.19 -1.96
C SER A 153 -19.28 14.54 -1.90
N VAL A 154 -19.05 13.54 -2.76
CA VAL A 154 -17.77 12.82 -2.89
C VAL A 154 -17.11 13.16 -4.23
N GLU A 155 -15.78 13.34 -4.23
CA GLU A 155 -15.04 13.62 -5.46
C GLU A 155 -15.14 12.46 -6.46
N ALA A 156 -15.54 12.76 -7.70
CA ALA A 156 -15.76 11.76 -8.75
C ALA A 156 -14.46 11.05 -9.21
N THR A 157 -13.29 11.57 -8.85
CA THR A 157 -11.99 11.01 -9.21
C THR A 157 -11.26 10.50 -7.98
N VAL A 158 -10.77 9.27 -8.05
CA VAL A 158 -9.96 8.64 -7.00
C VAL A 158 -8.55 8.42 -7.53
N TYR A 159 -7.54 8.88 -6.80
CA TYR A 159 -6.14 8.70 -7.20
C TYR A 159 -5.52 7.51 -6.47
N ILE A 160 -4.75 6.69 -7.18
CA ILE A 160 -3.99 5.58 -6.61
C ILE A 160 -2.54 6.02 -6.47
N LEU A 161 -2.00 5.97 -5.25
CA LEU A 161 -0.59 6.31 -5.04
C LEU A 161 0.34 5.18 -5.53
N PRO A 162 1.48 5.51 -6.15
CA PRO A 162 2.39 4.54 -6.75
C PRO A 162 3.30 3.90 -5.68
N THR A 163 2.71 3.27 -4.67
CA THR A 163 3.41 2.54 -3.61
C THR A 163 3.03 1.05 -3.63
N LYS A 164 3.72 0.23 -2.83
CA LYS A 164 3.49 -1.22 -2.74
C LYS A 164 2.03 -1.56 -2.41
N THR A 165 1.42 -0.83 -1.49
CA THR A 165 0.05 -1.10 -1.01
C THR A 165 -1.03 -0.38 -1.83
N LYS A 166 -0.64 0.46 -2.82
CA LYS A 166 -1.54 1.20 -3.71
C LYS A 166 -2.75 1.85 -2.97
N PRO A 167 -2.50 2.66 -1.93
CA PRO A 167 -3.56 3.32 -1.19
C PRO A 167 -4.25 4.35 -2.09
N LYS A 168 -5.52 4.65 -1.79
CA LYS A 168 -6.37 5.50 -2.62
C LYS A 168 -6.55 6.85 -1.96
N LYS A 169 -6.20 7.93 -2.65
CA LYS A 169 -6.52 9.30 -2.25
C LYS A 169 -7.94 9.61 -2.73
N VAL A 170 -8.83 9.82 -1.78
CA VAL A 170 -10.24 10.18 -1.97
C VAL A 170 -10.48 11.55 -1.36
N ALA A 171 -11.46 12.30 -1.84
CA ALA A 171 -11.87 13.54 -1.21
C ALA A 171 -13.38 13.67 -1.10
N PHE A 172 -13.81 14.43 -0.11
CA PHE A 172 -15.19 14.78 0.18
C PHE A 172 -15.31 16.31 0.17
N TYR A 173 -16.49 16.80 -0.21
CA TYR A 173 -16.84 18.20 -0.07
C TYR A 173 -17.74 18.36 1.15
N GLY A 174 -17.40 19.29 2.03
CA GLY A 174 -18.21 19.63 3.19
C GLY A 174 -19.36 20.58 2.84
N SER A 175 -20.37 20.65 3.70
CA SER A 175 -21.45 21.64 3.64
C SER A 175 -20.95 23.09 3.69
N ASN A 176 -19.73 23.31 4.18
CA ASN A 176 -19.03 24.60 4.17
C ASN A 176 -18.29 24.90 2.84
N GLY A 177 -18.42 24.05 1.84
CA GLY A 177 -17.75 24.19 0.53
C GLY A 177 -16.25 23.82 0.54
N GLN A 178 -15.69 23.38 1.67
CA GLN A 178 -14.29 22.97 1.74
C GLN A 178 -14.09 21.53 1.26
N ARG A 179 -12.90 21.27 0.71
CA ARG A 179 -12.49 19.95 0.25
C ARG A 179 -11.66 19.24 1.31
N TYR A 180 -12.15 18.11 1.79
CA TYR A 180 -11.50 17.27 2.78
C TYR A 180 -10.92 16.03 2.11
N THR A 181 -9.61 15.88 2.20
CA THR A 181 -8.89 14.83 1.49
C THR A 181 -8.45 13.74 2.46
N PHE A 182 -8.59 12.48 2.06
CA PHE A 182 -8.22 11.32 2.85
C PHE A 182 -7.43 10.31 2.04
N LEU A 183 -6.56 9.59 2.73
CA LEU A 183 -5.90 8.40 2.25
C LEU A 183 -6.67 7.17 2.76
N PHE A 184 -7.35 6.50 1.85
CA PHE A 184 -7.95 5.20 2.11
C PHE A 184 -6.90 4.09 2.05
N LYS A 185 -6.81 3.35 3.14
CA LYS A 185 -5.99 2.15 3.28
C LYS A 185 -6.90 0.95 3.51
N GLY A 186 -6.66 -0.11 2.74
CA GLY A 186 -7.38 -1.37 2.87
C GLY A 186 -6.39 -2.52 3.03
N LEU A 187 -6.82 -3.57 3.72
CA LEU A 187 -5.99 -4.67 4.24
C LEU A 187 -4.94 -4.20 5.25
N GLU A 188 -5.21 -3.09 5.94
CA GLU A 188 -4.38 -2.55 7.02
C GLU A 188 -5.29 -2.27 8.22
N ASP A 189 -4.85 -2.68 9.41
CA ASP A 189 -5.49 -2.33 10.67
C ASP A 189 -4.98 -0.96 11.11
N LEU A 190 -5.88 0.03 11.22
CA LEU A 190 -5.55 1.41 11.60
C LEU A 190 -5.88 1.75 13.06
N HIS A 191 -6.33 0.78 13.87
CA HIS A 191 -6.71 1.07 15.26
C HIS A 191 -5.51 1.53 16.09
N LEU A 192 -4.32 0.97 15.85
CA LEU A 192 -3.12 1.40 16.57
C LEU A 192 -2.76 2.86 16.21
N ASP A 193 -2.79 3.21 14.93
CA ASP A 193 -2.55 4.57 14.44
C ASP A 193 -3.54 5.56 15.06
N GLU A 194 -4.82 5.19 15.14
CA GLU A 194 -5.87 5.97 15.82
C GLU A 194 -5.51 6.26 17.28
N ARG A 195 -5.08 5.24 18.05
CA ARG A 195 -4.70 5.41 19.46
C ARG A 195 -3.47 6.30 19.63
N ILE A 196 -2.50 6.21 18.71
CA ILE A 196 -1.32 7.10 18.72
C ILE A 196 -1.75 8.55 18.49
N MET A 197 -2.64 8.82 17.53
CA MET A 197 -3.12 10.18 17.26
C MET A 197 -3.92 10.75 18.44
N GLN A 198 -4.72 9.92 19.13
CA GLN A 198 -5.40 10.29 20.36
C GLN A 198 -4.41 10.65 21.48
N PHE A 199 -3.36 9.83 21.67
CA PHE A 199 -2.32 10.12 22.65
C PHE A 199 -1.62 11.46 22.38
N LEU A 200 -1.32 11.78 21.12
CA LEU A 200 -0.75 13.07 20.74
C LEU A 200 -1.73 14.23 21.03
N SER A 201 -3.02 14.02 20.82
CA SER A 201 -4.05 15.02 21.14
C SER A 201 -4.08 15.33 22.65
N ILE A 202 -4.10 14.29 23.49
CA ILE A 202 -4.05 14.44 24.95
C ILE A 202 -2.74 15.14 25.37
N SER A 203 -1.61 14.77 24.77
CA SER A 203 -0.31 15.40 25.06
C SER A 203 -0.33 16.90 24.73
N ASN A 204 -0.94 17.28 23.60
CA ASN A 204 -1.13 18.67 23.22
C ASN A 204 -2.06 19.40 24.19
N ALA A 205 -3.13 18.78 24.67
CA ALA A 205 -4.04 19.35 25.67
C ALA A 205 -3.31 19.64 26.99
N ILE A 206 -2.47 18.73 27.48
CA ILE A 206 -1.68 18.91 28.70
C ILE A 206 -0.67 20.06 28.55
N MET A 207 0.02 20.14 27.41
CA MET A 207 0.97 21.23 27.12
C MET A 207 0.25 22.57 26.96
N ALA A 208 -0.98 22.55 26.47
CA ALA A 208 -1.85 23.71 26.37
C ALA A 208 -2.28 24.25 27.74
N CYS A 209 -2.61 23.41 28.72
CA CYS A 209 -3.02 23.84 30.07
C CYS A 209 -1.88 24.52 30.86
N ARG A 210 -0.61 24.27 30.51
CA ARG A 210 0.54 24.95 31.13
C ARG A 210 0.70 26.41 30.69
N ARG A 211 -0.17 26.92 29.81
CA ARG A 211 -0.16 28.29 29.29
C ARG A 211 -0.76 29.32 30.25
N ASP A 212 -1.52 28.91 31.27
CA ASP A 212 -2.19 29.83 32.21
C ASP A 212 -1.26 30.42 33.29
N GLN A 213 0.06 30.19 33.19
CA GLN A 213 1.04 30.91 34.00
C GLN A 213 1.44 32.22 33.32
N PRO A 214 1.40 33.37 34.02
CA PRO A 214 1.76 34.66 33.44
C PRO A 214 3.22 34.64 32.99
N ARG A 215 3.44 34.64 31.68
CA ARG A 215 4.78 34.72 31.09
C ARG A 215 5.27 36.17 31.06
N PRO A 216 6.56 36.41 31.30
CA PRO A 216 7.16 37.73 31.12
C PRO A 216 7.05 38.17 29.65
N GLN A 217 6.63 39.42 29.44
CA GLN A 217 6.46 40.05 28.13
C GLN A 217 7.79 40.01 27.34
N GLY A 218 7.75 39.49 26.10
CA GLY A 218 8.89 39.56 25.15
C GLY A 218 9.46 38.24 24.66
N CYS A 219 9.03 37.08 25.19
CA CYS A 219 9.46 35.79 24.65
C CYS A 219 8.49 35.35 23.54
N ALA A 220 8.97 35.25 22.29
CA ALA A 220 8.21 34.66 21.18
C ALA A 220 7.65 33.32 21.65
N ALA A 221 6.33 33.17 21.68
CA ALA A 221 5.69 32.00 22.26
C ALA A 221 6.10 30.75 21.48
N THR A 222 7.04 29.97 22.00
CA THR A 222 7.34 28.64 21.46
C THR A 222 6.15 27.75 21.82
N TYR A 223 5.25 27.56 20.86
CA TYR A 223 4.10 26.68 21.00
C TYR A 223 4.58 25.23 20.88
N TYR A 224 4.73 24.54 22.01
CA TYR A 224 4.98 23.11 21.99
C TYR A 224 3.70 22.39 21.56
N ARG A 225 3.64 22.03 20.27
CA ARG A 225 2.54 21.26 19.69
C ARG A 225 3.10 20.15 18.82
N ALA A 226 2.71 18.92 19.11
CA ALA A 226 2.91 17.80 18.22
C ALA A 226 1.83 17.85 17.12
N HIS A 227 2.24 18.01 15.86
CA HIS A 227 1.32 17.92 14.73
C HIS A 227 0.80 16.48 14.61
N HIS A 228 -0.52 16.32 14.59
CA HIS A 228 -1.23 15.06 14.42
C HIS A 228 -2.35 15.21 13.38
N TYR A 229 -2.85 14.09 12.87
CA TYR A 229 -3.93 14.04 11.87
C TYR A 229 -4.99 13.03 12.30
N SER A 230 -6.22 13.18 11.78
CA SER A 230 -7.32 12.28 12.15
C SER A 230 -7.21 10.95 11.40
N VAL A 231 -7.40 9.85 12.13
CA VAL A 231 -7.43 8.48 11.61
C VAL A 231 -8.81 7.90 11.94
N ILE A 232 -9.50 7.36 10.93
CA ILE A 232 -10.86 6.86 11.04
C ILE A 232 -10.88 5.38 10.62
N PRO A 233 -10.77 4.44 11.56
CA PRO A 233 -10.99 3.03 11.29
C PRO A 233 -12.42 2.82 10.78
N LEU A 234 -12.57 2.14 9.64
CA LEU A 234 -13.88 1.77 9.06
C LEU A 234 -14.23 0.30 9.33
N GLY A 235 -13.30 -0.45 9.91
CA GLY A 235 -13.42 -1.86 10.21
C GLY A 235 -12.05 -2.46 10.60
N PRO A 236 -11.95 -3.78 10.78
CA PRO A 236 -10.72 -4.43 11.27
C PRO A 236 -9.53 -4.35 10.30
N GLN A 237 -9.79 -4.06 9.01
CA GLN A 237 -8.76 -4.09 7.97
C GLN A 237 -8.88 -2.91 7.00
N SER A 238 -9.55 -1.83 7.38
CA SER A 238 -9.66 -0.66 6.52
C SER A 238 -9.90 0.60 7.32
N GLY A 239 -9.44 1.72 6.78
CA GLY A 239 -9.82 3.03 7.29
C GLY A 239 -9.31 4.18 6.44
N LEU A 240 -9.57 5.38 6.95
CA LEU A 240 -9.18 6.64 6.35
C LEU A 240 -8.11 7.31 7.21
N ILE A 241 -7.13 7.93 6.56
CA ILE A 241 -6.16 8.81 7.20
C ILE A 241 -6.30 10.19 6.57
N SER A 242 -6.46 11.23 7.39
CA SER A 242 -6.57 12.59 6.87
C SER A 242 -5.30 12.99 6.14
N TRP A 243 -5.49 13.59 4.96
CA TRP A 243 -4.37 14.08 4.16
C TRP A 243 -3.89 15.41 4.72
N VAL A 244 -2.57 15.54 4.88
CA VAL A 244 -1.96 16.79 5.33
C VAL A 244 -1.40 17.52 4.11
N ASP A 245 -1.95 18.70 3.83
CA ASP A 245 -1.48 19.58 2.77
C ASP A 245 -0.38 20.54 3.28
N GLY A 246 0.32 21.18 2.35
CA GLY A 246 1.35 22.18 2.66
C GLY A 246 2.66 21.62 3.23
N VAL A 247 2.78 20.28 3.37
CA VAL A 247 4.02 19.65 3.84
C VAL A 247 4.93 19.23 2.69
N THR A 248 6.23 19.45 2.86
CA THR A 248 7.26 18.99 1.91
C THR A 248 8.09 17.88 2.54
N PRO A 249 8.07 16.65 1.98
CA PRO A 249 8.93 15.58 2.48
C PRO A 249 10.41 15.96 2.37
N LEU A 250 11.20 15.73 3.42
CA LEU A 250 12.64 16.03 3.42
C LEU A 250 13.39 15.35 2.27
N PHE A 251 12.99 14.12 1.91
CA PHE A 251 13.56 13.41 0.77
C PHE A 251 13.38 14.15 -0.57
N ALA A 252 12.28 14.89 -0.73
CA ALA A 252 12.05 15.68 -1.93
C ALA A 252 13.05 16.84 -2.05
N LEU A 253 13.46 17.43 -0.92
CA LEU A 253 14.51 18.46 -0.88
C LEU A 253 15.85 17.88 -1.33
N TYR A 254 16.24 16.72 -0.78
CA TYR A 254 17.45 16.02 -1.17
C TYR A 254 17.47 15.68 -2.67
N LYS A 255 16.36 15.12 -3.19
CA LYS A 255 16.25 14.77 -4.61
C LYS A 255 16.40 15.99 -5.52
N LYS A 256 15.77 17.12 -5.16
CA LYS A 256 15.91 18.39 -5.89
C LYS A 256 17.34 18.91 -5.84
N TRP A 257 18.00 18.82 -4.69
CA TRP A 257 19.41 19.20 -4.55
C TRP A 257 20.31 18.34 -5.45
N GLN A 258 20.12 17.02 -5.45
CA GLN A 258 20.89 16.10 -6.30
C GLN A 258 20.72 16.41 -7.80
N GLN A 259 19.50 16.73 -8.23
CA GLN A 259 19.21 17.11 -9.63
C GLN A 259 19.86 18.44 -10.05
N ARG A 260 20.11 19.34 -9.09
CA ARG A 260 20.80 20.61 -9.34
C ARG A 260 22.31 20.44 -9.39
N GLN A 261 22.85 19.33 -8.88
CA GLN A 261 24.28 19.10 -9.00
C GLN A 261 24.65 18.86 -10.46
N PRO A 262 25.76 19.46 -10.94
CA PRO A 262 26.25 19.17 -12.27
C PRO A 262 26.50 17.66 -12.37
N ALA A 263 25.99 17.03 -13.43
CA ALA A 263 26.30 15.64 -13.72
C ALA A 263 27.83 15.55 -13.87
N ILE A 264 28.50 14.87 -12.94
CA ILE A 264 29.89 14.46 -13.14
C ILE A 264 29.81 13.38 -14.22
N ALA A 265 29.93 13.79 -15.48
CA ALA A 265 29.91 12.88 -16.61
C ALA A 265 31.24 12.12 -16.66
N PRO A 266 31.26 10.77 -16.60
CA PRO A 266 32.30 10.03 -17.29
C PRO A 266 31.84 9.87 -18.74
N GLY A 267 32.40 10.68 -19.65
CA GLY A 267 32.42 10.43 -21.10
C GLY A 267 31.08 10.29 -21.84
N GLY A 268 30.73 11.34 -22.59
CA GLY A 268 30.06 11.28 -23.91
C GLY A 268 28.82 10.38 -24.10
N GLY A 269 27.65 11.01 -24.16
CA GLY A 269 26.43 10.40 -24.70
C GLY A 269 25.20 11.24 -24.40
N GLY A 270 24.55 11.76 -25.44
CA GLY A 270 23.63 12.89 -25.36
C GLY A 270 22.30 12.63 -24.63
N GLY A 271 21.69 13.75 -24.20
CA GLY A 271 20.23 13.91 -24.21
C GLY A 271 19.43 13.08 -23.21
N GLY A 272 19.82 13.06 -21.94
CA GLY A 272 18.96 12.56 -20.87
C GLY A 272 19.34 13.23 -19.55
N GLY A 273 18.37 13.78 -18.82
CA GLY A 273 18.61 14.45 -17.54
C GLY A 273 19.50 13.61 -16.60
N ALA A 274 20.32 14.28 -15.80
CA ALA A 274 21.31 13.66 -14.92
C ALA A 274 20.73 12.44 -14.18
N PRO A 275 21.44 11.29 -14.14
CA PRO A 275 20.94 10.10 -13.47
C PRO A 275 20.79 10.40 -11.97
N SER A 276 19.56 10.38 -11.46
CA SER A 276 19.33 10.41 -10.02
C SER A 276 19.85 9.09 -9.43
N HIS A 277 21.06 9.10 -8.88
CA HIS A 277 21.62 7.94 -8.17
C HIS A 277 20.73 7.59 -6.98
N ARG A 278 20.38 6.31 -6.83
CA ARG A 278 19.66 5.86 -5.64
C ARG A 278 20.61 5.95 -4.45
N PHE A 279 20.08 6.27 -3.27
CA PHE A 279 20.87 6.30 -2.04
C PHE A 279 21.67 5.02 -1.80
N THR A 280 21.04 3.89 -2.10
CA THR A 280 21.65 2.56 -2.01
C THR A 280 22.92 2.48 -2.87
N ASP A 281 22.86 3.00 -4.10
CA ASP A 281 23.99 2.98 -5.02
C ASP A 281 25.13 3.87 -4.51
N LEU A 282 24.80 5.09 -4.04
CA LEU A 282 25.79 6.01 -3.47
C LEU A 282 26.50 5.41 -2.24
N PHE A 283 25.73 4.75 -1.37
CA PHE A 283 26.27 4.09 -0.19
C PHE A 283 27.20 2.94 -0.57
N TYR A 284 26.78 2.04 -1.47
CA TYR A 284 27.60 0.89 -1.88
C TYR A 284 28.82 1.28 -2.70
N ASN A 285 28.75 2.35 -3.50
CA ASN A 285 29.90 2.88 -4.23
C ASN A 285 31.02 3.34 -3.28
N LYS A 286 30.67 3.93 -2.13
CA LYS A 286 31.64 4.28 -1.08
C LYS A 286 32.08 3.05 -0.25
N LEU A 287 31.16 2.15 0.06
CA LEU A 287 31.41 1.02 0.97
C LEU A 287 32.28 -0.07 0.35
N THR A 288 32.03 -0.44 -0.91
CA THR A 288 32.72 -1.54 -1.60
C THR A 288 34.25 -1.44 -1.55
N PRO A 289 34.88 -0.30 -1.88
CA PRO A 289 36.35 -0.19 -1.79
C PRO A 289 36.86 -0.20 -0.35
N LEU A 290 36.05 0.21 0.63
CA LEU A 290 36.44 0.21 2.05
C LEU A 290 36.38 -1.19 2.66
N LEU A 291 35.38 -2.00 2.27
CA LEU A 291 35.32 -3.40 2.65
C LEU A 291 36.47 -4.19 2.03
N ALA A 292 36.78 -3.94 0.75
CA ALA A 292 37.89 -4.59 0.07
C ALA A 292 39.24 -4.34 0.78
N LYS A 293 39.46 -3.14 1.32
CA LYS A 293 40.65 -2.81 2.13
C LYS A 293 40.74 -3.61 3.43
N SER A 294 39.63 -4.08 3.96
CA SER A 294 39.56 -4.95 5.14
C SER A 294 39.45 -6.43 4.79
N GLY A 295 39.65 -6.81 3.52
CA GLY A 295 39.54 -8.19 3.05
C GLY A 295 38.11 -8.75 3.02
N LEU A 296 37.10 -7.87 3.04
CA LEU A 296 35.68 -8.22 3.06
C LEU A 296 34.97 -7.78 1.78
N SER A 297 33.85 -8.41 1.50
CA SER A 297 32.95 -8.16 0.38
C SER A 297 31.58 -7.67 0.85
N VAL A 298 30.85 -7.02 -0.05
CA VAL A 298 29.45 -6.61 0.18
C VAL A 298 28.51 -7.82 0.38
N ASN A 299 28.91 -9.00 -0.09
CA ASN A 299 28.16 -10.24 0.09
C ASN A 299 28.36 -10.85 1.48
N ASP A 300 29.38 -10.42 2.23
CA ASP A 300 29.60 -10.94 3.57
C ASP A 300 28.50 -10.48 4.54
N PRO A 301 28.20 -11.27 5.59
CA PRO A 301 27.19 -10.89 6.57
C PRO A 301 27.43 -9.49 7.13
N ARG A 302 26.42 -8.61 7.05
CA ARG A 302 26.53 -7.20 7.50
C ARG A 302 27.03 -7.03 8.93
N ARG A 303 26.82 -8.03 9.78
CA ARG A 303 27.28 -8.06 11.18
C ARG A 303 28.81 -8.09 11.31
N GLN A 304 29.51 -8.56 10.26
CA GLN A 304 30.96 -8.67 10.22
C GLN A 304 31.62 -7.42 9.62
N TRP A 305 30.84 -6.47 9.11
CA TRP A 305 31.39 -5.27 8.50
C TRP A 305 32.09 -4.38 9.52
N PRO A 306 33.33 -3.93 9.27
CA PRO A 306 34.10 -3.14 10.23
C PRO A 306 33.42 -1.79 10.50
N ILE A 307 33.24 -1.45 11.79
CA ILE A 307 32.66 -0.17 12.21
C ILE A 307 33.47 1.01 11.67
N ALA A 308 34.81 0.87 11.60
CA ALA A 308 35.69 1.89 11.05
C ALA A 308 35.38 2.19 9.56
N ALA A 309 35.15 1.15 8.75
CA ALA A 309 34.76 1.31 7.35
C ALA A 309 33.39 1.99 7.22
N LEU A 310 32.41 1.62 8.06
CA LEU A 310 31.08 2.24 8.06
C LEU A 310 31.12 3.72 8.44
N ARG A 311 31.95 4.11 9.43
CA ARG A 311 32.15 5.52 9.79
C ARG A 311 32.77 6.32 8.63
N GLN A 312 33.70 5.72 7.91
CA GLN A 312 34.35 6.36 6.76
C GLN A 312 33.42 6.54 5.55
N VAL A 313 32.37 5.72 5.42
CA VAL A 313 31.32 5.95 4.39
C VAL A 313 30.51 7.21 4.68
N LEU A 314 30.29 7.52 5.97
CA LEU A 314 29.52 8.67 6.41
C LEU A 314 30.29 9.99 6.28
N SER A 315 31.63 9.95 6.38
CA SER A 315 32.49 11.09 6.05
C SER A 315 32.54 11.38 4.55
#